data_AF-A0A522XW72-F1
#
_entry.id   AF-A0A522XW72-F1
#
_cell.length_a   1.000
_cell.length_b   1.000
_cell.length_c   1.000
_cell.angle_alpha   90.00
_cell.angle_beta   90.00
_cell.angle_gamma   90.00
#
_symmetry.space_group_name_H-M   'P 1'
#
loop_
_entity.id
_entity.type
_entity.pdbx_description
1 polymer ?
#
loop_
_entity_poly.entity_id
_entity_poly.type
_entity_poly.pdbx_seq_one_letter_code
_entity_poly.pdbx_strand_id
1 'polypeptide(L)'
;MRLGAMAESKKRRPMFFNLLQIQMPVGALTSIIHRVTGIFLALSIPFSIYVLNLSLQGPQGYAQVIAWFNQSSFRVAAIILIWALTHHLLAGVRHLLSDVDVGSQLPAARRSAWIVNLGSVVVALLATGVFL
;
A
#
# COMPACT_ATOMS: atom_id res chain seq x y z
N MET A 1 -20.03 -43.26 38.92
CA MET A 1 -19.16 -42.18 38.40
C MET A 1 -18.87 -42.47 36.93
N ARG A 2 -19.66 -41.93 36.00
CA ARG A 2 -19.50 -42.10 34.54
C ARG A 2 -18.74 -40.90 33.98
N LEU A 3 -17.41 -41.00 33.96
CA LEU A 3 -16.55 -40.12 33.17
C LEU A 3 -16.66 -40.56 31.71
N GLY A 4 -17.48 -39.88 30.91
CA GLY A 4 -17.72 -40.31 29.53
C GLY A 4 -18.36 -39.28 28.60
N ALA A 5 -18.28 -38.00 28.95
CA ALA A 5 -18.71 -36.91 28.07
C ALA A 5 -17.57 -35.90 27.93
N MET A 6 -16.41 -36.36 27.44
CA MET A 6 -15.42 -35.43 26.91
C MET A 6 -15.91 -34.95 25.55
N ALA A 7 -16.41 -33.70 25.56
CA ALA A 7 -16.65 -32.80 24.44
C ALA A 7 -16.59 -33.43 23.05
N GLU A 8 -17.76 -33.71 22.48
CA GLU A 8 -17.91 -33.90 21.04
C GLU A 8 -17.40 -32.62 20.34
N SER A 9 -16.20 -32.68 19.75
CA SER A 9 -15.64 -31.58 18.97
C SER A 9 -16.59 -31.29 17.81
N LYS A 10 -17.36 -30.21 17.91
CA LYS A 10 -18.29 -29.71 16.89
C LYS A 10 -17.67 -29.82 15.50
N LYS A 11 -18.14 -30.76 14.68
CA LYS A 11 -17.63 -31.03 13.33
C LYS A 11 -17.61 -29.72 12.53
N ARG A 12 -16.41 -29.16 12.30
CA ARG A 12 -16.28 -27.90 11.56
C ARG A 12 -16.70 -28.15 10.11
N ARG A 13 -17.68 -27.36 9.65
CA ARG A 13 -18.11 -27.41 8.25
C ARG A 13 -16.97 -26.94 7.34
N PRO A 14 -16.73 -27.60 6.21
CA PRO A 14 -15.72 -27.15 5.26
C PRO A 14 -16.09 -25.76 4.73
N MET A 15 -15.12 -24.86 4.69
CA MET A 15 -15.26 -23.50 4.15
C MET A 15 -14.38 -23.38 2.91
N PHE A 16 -14.96 -22.92 1.81
CA PHE A 16 -14.18 -22.64 0.61
C PHE A 16 -13.45 -21.31 0.77
N PHE A 17 -12.14 -21.38 1.05
CA PHE A 17 -11.26 -20.21 1.19
C PHE A 17 -9.96 -20.43 0.40
N ASN A 18 -10.09 -20.75 -0.89
CA ASN A 18 -8.94 -20.84 -1.78
C ASN A 18 -8.78 -19.54 -2.58
N LEU A 19 -7.92 -18.64 -2.09
CA LEU A 19 -7.67 -17.33 -2.73
C LEU A 19 -7.13 -17.45 -4.15
N LEU A 20 -6.46 -18.55 -4.50
CA LEU A 20 -5.93 -18.79 -5.84
C LEU A 20 -7.03 -19.17 -6.85
N GLN A 21 -8.19 -19.61 -6.36
CA GLN A 21 -9.34 -19.98 -7.20
C GLN A 21 -10.37 -18.85 -7.31
N ILE A 22 -10.32 -17.84 -6.42
CA ILE A 22 -11.25 -16.71 -6.42
C ILE A 22 -10.77 -15.64 -7.42
N GLN A 23 -11.63 -15.28 -8.38
CA GLN A 23 -11.34 -14.21 -9.32
C GLN A 23 -11.52 -12.84 -8.65
N MET A 24 -10.42 -12.12 -8.48
CA MET A 24 -10.41 -10.81 -7.82
C MET A 24 -10.63 -9.68 -8.83
N PRO A 25 -11.72 -8.89 -8.73
CA PRO A 25 -11.91 -7.72 -9.58
C PRO A 25 -10.89 -6.62 -9.23
N VAL A 26 -10.61 -5.72 -10.17
CA VAL A 26 -9.64 -4.62 -10.00
C VAL A 26 -9.91 -3.76 -8.75
N GLY A 27 -11.18 -3.53 -8.40
CA GLY A 27 -11.55 -2.77 -7.20
C GLY A 27 -11.15 -3.48 -5.90
N ALA A 28 -11.22 -4.82 -5.87
CA ALA A 28 -10.77 -5.60 -4.71
C ALA A 28 -9.24 -5.54 -4.57
N LEU A 29 -8.50 -5.61 -5.68
CA LEU A 29 -7.05 -5.41 -5.70
C LEU A 29 -6.68 -4.01 -5.19
N THR A 30 -7.32 -2.95 -5.70
CA THR A 30 -7.08 -1.58 -5.23
C THR A 30 -7.30 -1.45 -3.73
N SER A 31 -8.34 -2.08 -3.17
CA SER A 31 -8.60 -2.03 -1.73
C SER A 31 -7.53 -2.76 -0.91
N ILE A 32 -7.08 -3.94 -1.34
CA ILE A 32 -5.99 -4.67 -0.68
C ILE A 32 -4.70 -3.84 -0.72
N ILE A 33 -4.34 -3.30 -1.89
CA ILE A 33 -3.13 -2.50 -2.05
C ILE A 33 -3.22 -1.22 -1.21
N HIS A 34 -4.38 -0.56 -1.12
CA HIS A 34 -4.57 0.62 -0.24
C HIS A 34 -4.28 0.29 1.23
N ARG A 35 -4.71 -0.88 1.72
CA ARG A 35 -4.43 -1.33 3.08
C ARG A 35 -2.95 -1.62 3.30
N VAL A 36 -2.33 -2.37 2.38
CA VAL A 36 -0.91 -2.74 2.47
C VAL A 36 -0.03 -1.49 2.40
N THR A 37 -0.31 -0.58 1.47
CA THR A 37 0.42 0.70 1.36
C THR A 37 0.23 1.57 2.59
N GLY A 38 -0.97 1.61 3.19
CA GLY A 38 -1.21 2.34 4.44
C GLY A 38 -0.36 1.82 5.61
N ILE A 39 -0.29 0.49 5.80
CA ILE A 39 0.58 -0.13 6.81
C ILE A 39 2.04 0.19 6.53
N PHE A 40 2.48 0.02 5.27
CA PHE A 40 3.84 0.30 4.87
C PHE A 40 4.24 1.76 5.13
N LEU A 41 3.37 2.72 4.79
CA LEU A 41 3.61 4.15 5.03
C LEU A 41 3.69 4.45 6.52
N ALA A 42 2.76 3.93 7.32
CA ALA A 42 2.77 4.11 8.78
C ALA A 42 4.09 3.63 9.39
N LEU A 43 4.60 2.47 8.96
CA LEU A 43 5.90 1.93 9.39
C LEU A 43 7.09 2.74 8.85
N SER A 44 6.94 3.43 7.73
CA SER A 44 7.99 4.22 7.09
C SER A 44 8.15 5.62 7.71
N ILE A 45 7.17 6.11 8.48
CA ILE A 45 7.17 7.46 9.07
C ILE A 45 8.41 7.71 9.96
N PRO A 46 8.75 6.85 10.95
CA PRO A 46 9.89 7.13 11.82
C PRO A 46 11.21 7.25 11.06
N PHE A 47 11.42 6.36 10.08
CA PHE A 47 12.60 6.40 9.23
C PHE A 47 12.64 7.65 8.35
N SER A 48 11.50 8.03 7.75
CA SER A 48 11.39 9.24 6.93
C SER A 48 11.70 10.51 7.74
N ILE A 49 11.20 10.58 8.98
CA ILE A 49 11.50 11.68 9.90
C ILE A 49 12.99 11.68 10.26
N TYR A 50 13.60 10.52 10.49
CA TYR A 50 15.04 10.43 10.76
C TYR A 50 15.89 10.94 9.59
N VAL A 51 15.59 10.52 8.36
CA VAL A 51 16.29 10.99 7.15
C VAL A 51 16.13 12.50 6.97
N LEU A 52 14.91 13.02 7.18
CA LEU A 52 14.63 14.46 7.14
C LEU A 52 15.39 15.22 8.22
N ASN A 53 15.41 14.71 9.45
CA ASN A 53 16.15 15.33 10.55
C ASN A 53 17.65 15.36 10.25
N LEU A 54 18.22 14.27 9.73
CA LEU A 54 19.62 14.20 9.35
C LEU A 54 19.97 15.20 8.24
N SER A 55 19.09 15.38 7.25
CA SER A 55 19.34 16.35 6.17
C SER A 55 19.34 17.80 6.65
N LEU A 56 18.71 18.09 7.80
CA LEU A 56 18.61 19.42 8.40
C LEU A 56 19.68 19.71 9.47
N GLN A 57 20.50 18.73 9.87
CA GLN A 57 21.55 18.90 10.90
C GLN A 57 22.77 19.71 10.45
N GLY A 58 22.84 20.09 9.16
CA GLY A 58 23.91 20.89 8.59
C GLY A 58 24.59 20.20 7.39
N PRO A 59 25.70 20.77 6.88
CA PRO A 59 26.30 20.32 5.61
C PRO A 59 26.72 18.85 5.60
N GLN A 60 27.23 18.35 6.73
CA GLN A 60 27.69 16.97 6.85
C GLN A 60 26.52 15.97 6.82
N GLY A 61 25.44 16.25 7.57
CA GLY A 61 24.23 15.43 7.58
C GLY A 61 23.54 15.41 6.21
N TYR A 62 23.46 16.57 5.55
CA TYR A 62 22.96 16.65 4.18
C TYR A 62 23.80 15.81 3.21
N ALA A 63 25.13 15.95 3.23
CA ALA A 63 26.03 15.17 2.38
C ALA A 63 25.88 13.66 2.60
N GLN A 64 25.63 13.22 3.85
CA GLN A 64 25.36 11.83 4.16
C GLN A 64 24.06 11.32 3.53
N VAL A 65 22.97 12.11 3.60
CA VAL A 65 21.70 11.76 2.93
C VAL A 65 21.89 11.68 1.42
N ILE A 66 22.62 12.62 0.82
CA ILE A 66 22.96 12.57 -0.61
C ILE A 66 23.77 11.30 -0.94
N ALA A 67 24.73 10.90 -0.10
CA ALA A 67 25.48 9.68 -0.30
C ALA A 67 24.60 8.42 -0.25
N TRP A 68 23.55 8.39 0.58
CA TRP A 68 22.55 7.33 0.54
C TRP A 68 21.75 7.34 -0.75
N PHE A 69 21.28 8.51 -1.18
CA PHE A 69 20.60 8.65 -2.47
C PHE A 69 21.51 8.35 -3.67
N ASN A 70 22.83 8.20 -3.53
CA ASN A 70 23.71 7.68 -4.58
C ASN A 70 23.71 6.14 -4.67
N GLN A 71 23.18 5.44 -3.68
CA GLN A 71 23.03 4.00 -3.69
C GLN A 71 21.73 3.60 -4.39
N SER A 72 21.81 2.68 -5.34
CA SER A 72 20.63 2.20 -6.09
C SER A 72 19.55 1.60 -5.19
N SER A 73 19.94 0.93 -4.09
CA SER A 73 19.01 0.37 -3.11
C SER A 73 18.15 1.44 -2.43
N PHE A 74 18.76 2.56 -2.05
CA PHE A 74 18.05 3.67 -1.41
C PHE A 74 17.12 4.38 -2.40
N ARG A 75 17.56 4.58 -3.65
CA ARG A 75 16.71 5.12 -4.73
C ARG A 75 15.48 4.24 -4.96
N VAL A 76 15.67 2.93 -5.05
CA VAL A 76 14.55 1.97 -5.20
C VAL A 76 13.60 2.04 -4.02
N ALA A 77 14.11 2.09 -2.79
CA ALA A 77 13.28 2.24 -1.60
C ALA A 77 12.48 3.54 -1.61
N ALA A 78 13.10 4.67 -2.01
CA ALA A 78 12.42 5.95 -2.16
C ALA A 78 11.33 5.92 -3.25
N ILE A 79 11.59 5.27 -4.39
CA ILE A 79 10.59 5.10 -5.46
C ILE A 79 9.40 4.25 -4.98
N ILE A 80 9.65 3.17 -4.25
CA ILE A 80 8.59 2.35 -3.64
C ILE A 80 7.78 3.16 -2.63
N LEU A 81 8.44 4.00 -1.82
CA LEU A 81 7.76 4.88 -0.87
C LEU A 81 6.87 5.91 -1.58
N ILE A 82 7.36 6.52 -2.67
CA ILE A 82 6.58 7.46 -3.50
C ILE A 82 5.39 6.75 -4.15
N TRP A 83 5.60 5.55 -4.71
CA TRP A 83 4.52 4.74 -5.27
C TRP A 83 3.46 4.40 -4.23
N ALA A 84 3.89 3.96 -3.03
CA ALA A 84 2.99 3.59 -1.95
C ALA A 84 2.19 4.80 -1.46
N LEU A 85 2.84 5.95 -1.27
CA LEU A 85 2.19 7.21 -0.89
C LEU A 85 1.15 7.62 -1.93
N THR A 86 1.51 7.59 -3.21
CA THR A 86 0.63 7.97 -4.30
C THR A 86 -0.56 7.02 -4.42
N HIS A 87 -0.33 5.71 -4.38
CA HIS A 87 -1.40 4.72 -4.43
C HIS A 87 -2.34 4.88 -3.24
N HIS A 88 -1.80 4.98 -2.02
CA HIS A 88 -2.59 5.14 -0.81
C HIS A 88 -3.47 6.40 -0.85
N LEU A 89 -2.89 7.54 -1.26
CA LEU A 89 -3.60 8.80 -1.40
C LEU A 89 -4.70 8.74 -2.46
N LEU A 90 -4.40 8.28 -3.67
CA LEU A 90 -5.38 8.19 -4.76
C LEU A 90 -6.51 7.21 -4.42
N ALA A 91 -6.18 6.05 -3.84
CA ALA A 91 -7.18 5.10 -3.36
C ALA A 91 -8.03 5.68 -2.23
N GLY A 92 -7.41 6.41 -1.29
CA GLY A 92 -8.09 7.12 -0.20
C GLY A 92 -9.08 8.15 -0.73
N VAL A 93 -8.68 8.99 -1.70
CA VAL A 93 -9.58 9.94 -2.38
C VAL A 93 -10.73 9.20 -3.07
N ARG A 94 -10.45 8.10 -3.78
CA ARG A 94 -11.49 7.26 -4.38
C ARG A 94 -12.48 6.73 -3.34
N HIS A 95 -11.99 6.32 -2.16
CA HIS A 95 -12.84 5.86 -1.06
C HIS A 95 -13.73 6.99 -0.53
N LEU A 96 -13.14 8.15 -0.22
CA LEU A 96 -13.89 9.34 0.24
C LEU A 96 -14.96 9.78 -0.78
N LEU A 97 -14.66 9.73 -2.08
CA LEU A 97 -15.63 10.01 -3.13
C LEU A 97 -16.75 8.97 -3.16
N SER A 98 -16.43 7.69 -2.98
CA SER A 98 -17.42 6.62 -2.94
C SER A 98 -18.34 6.74 -1.71
N ASP A 99 -17.82 7.24 -0.58
CA ASP A 99 -18.59 7.45 0.66
C ASP A 99 -19.68 8.53 0.50
N VAL A 100 -19.52 9.44 -0.46
CA VAL A 100 -20.51 10.46 -0.84
C VAL A 100 -21.23 10.12 -2.16
N ASP A 101 -21.25 8.83 -2.52
CA ASP A 101 -21.89 8.27 -3.72
C ASP A 101 -21.34 8.75 -5.08
N VAL A 102 -20.14 9.36 -5.09
CA VAL A 102 -19.47 9.78 -6.32
C VAL A 102 -18.66 8.62 -6.89
N GLY A 103 -19.09 8.11 -8.05
CA GLY A 103 -18.39 7.04 -8.77
C GLY A 103 -18.61 5.63 -8.20
N SER A 104 -19.68 5.45 -7.41
CA SER A 104 -20.08 4.19 -6.76
C SER A 104 -20.63 3.14 -7.75
N GLN A 105 -21.21 3.57 -8.88
CA GLN A 105 -21.73 2.66 -9.90
C GLN A 105 -20.63 1.78 -10.50
N LEU A 106 -20.94 0.50 -10.75
CA LEU A 106 -19.98 -0.53 -11.18
C LEU A 106 -19.02 -0.10 -12.31
N PRO A 107 -19.47 0.49 -13.43
CA PRO A 107 -18.55 0.95 -14.48
C PRO A 107 -17.61 2.05 -14.01
N ALA A 108 -18.13 3.04 -13.28
CA ALA A 108 -17.34 4.14 -12.73
C ALA A 108 -16.35 3.67 -11.67
N ALA A 109 -16.78 2.76 -10.78
CA ALA A 109 -15.97 2.18 -9.72
C ALA A 109 -14.81 1.33 -10.26
N ARG A 110 -15.00 0.65 -11.39
CA ARG A 110 -13.95 -0.10 -12.11
C ARG A 110 -12.96 0.84 -12.79
N ARG A 111 -13.46 1.87 -13.48
CA ARG A 111 -12.62 2.88 -14.14
C ARG A 111 -11.76 3.63 -13.12
N SER A 112 -12.33 4.06 -12.00
CA SER A 112 -11.58 4.74 -10.95
C SER A 112 -10.50 3.84 -10.32
N ALA A 113 -10.78 2.54 -10.13
CA ALA A 113 -9.78 1.59 -9.66
C ALA A 113 -8.58 1.45 -10.62
N TRP A 114 -8.84 1.39 -11.94
CA TRP A 114 -7.77 1.39 -12.94
C TRP A 114 -6.97 2.69 -12.95
N ILE A 115 -7.63 3.84 -12.86
CA ILE A 115 -6.97 5.16 -12.79
C ILE A 115 -6.04 5.23 -11.58
N VAL A 116 -6.48 4.76 -10.41
CA VAL A 116 -5.64 4.72 -9.19
C VAL A 116 -4.41 3.84 -9.41
N ASN A 117 -4.59 2.60 -9.88
CA ASN A 117 -3.48 1.65 -10.01
C ASN A 117 -2.47 2.08 -11.09
N LEU A 118 -2.94 2.53 -12.24
CA LEU A 118 -2.05 2.97 -13.34
C LEU A 118 -1.44 4.33 -13.04
N GLY A 119 -2.22 5.26 -12.48
CA GLY A 119 -1.75 6.59 -12.12
C GLY A 119 -0.63 6.53 -11.08
N SER A 120 -0.73 5.66 -10.07
CA SER A 120 0.36 5.51 -9.10
C SER A 120 1.63 4.94 -9.71
N VAL A 121 1.52 4.01 -10.66
CA VAL A 121 2.67 3.48 -11.40
C VAL A 121 3.31 4.56 -12.28
N VAL A 122 2.51 5.36 -12.99
CA VAL A 122 3.01 6.48 -13.80
C VAL A 122 3.80 7.46 -12.93
N VAL A 123 3.27 7.84 -11.76
CA VAL A 123 3.98 8.73 -10.83
C VAL A 123 5.29 8.11 -10.35
N ALA A 124 5.31 6.80 -10.05
CA ALA A 124 6.53 6.11 -9.65
C ALA A 124 7.59 6.07 -10.76
N LEU A 125 7.17 5.90 -12.02
CA LEU A 125 8.05 5.97 -13.19
C LEU A 125 8.58 7.39 -13.42
N LEU A 126 7.76 8.42 -13.22
CA LEU A 126 8.24 9.80 -13.29
C LEU A 126 9.28 10.09 -12.19
N ALA A 127 9.08 9.52 -11.00
CA ALA A 127 10.03 9.65 -9.90
C ALA A 127 11.39 9.01 -10.23
N THR A 128 11.43 7.91 -11.01
CA THR A 128 12.73 7.31 -11.40
C THR A 128 13.54 8.25 -12.28
N GLY A 129 12.89 9.03 -13.16
CA GLY A 129 13.53 10.05 -13.99
C GLY A 129 14.15 11.22 -13.21
N VAL A 130 13.75 11.42 -11.95
CA VAL A 130 14.37 12.40 -11.03
C VAL A 130 15.65 11.83 -10.38
N PHE A 131 15.74 10.50 -10.27
CA PHE A 131 16.86 9.82 -9.60
C PHE A 131 17.91 9.24 -10.56
N LEU A 132 17.69 9.32 -11.86
CA LEU A 132 18.64 8.97 -12.92
C LEU A 132 19.38 10.23 -13.38
#